data_AF-A0ABD6RNK1-F1
#
_entry.id   AF-A0ABD6RNK1-F1
#
_cell.length_a   1.000
_cell.length_b   1.000
_cell.length_c   1.000
_cell.angle_alpha   90.00
_cell.angle_beta   90.00
_cell.angle_gamma   90.00
#
_symmetry.space_group_name_H-M   'P 1'
#
loop_
_entity.id
_entity.type
_entity.pdbx_description
1 polymer ?
#
loop_
_entity_poly.entity_id
_entity_poly.type
_entity_poly.pdbx_seq_one_letter_code
_entity_poly.pdbx_strand_id
1 'polypeptide(L)'
;MRLNPDCIRDILLTVEESTDFNSTMCYPDDYELLSKYSNNEVLYHIKQCELSELVTKVSWFIDSACAIHDLSPEGHKFLADIRSDTTWNKTKEISKKVGSSSISALKEIATGVITELIKSQF
;
A
#
# COMPACT_ATOMS: atom_id res chain seq x y z
N MET A 1 -14.11 -8.34 -2.61
CA MET A 1 -13.32 -8.29 -3.87
C MET A 1 -12.08 -9.16 -3.68
N ARG A 2 -11.29 -9.45 -4.73
CA ARG A 2 -9.94 -10.02 -4.55
C ARG A 2 -8.98 -8.88 -4.23
N LEU A 3 -7.94 -9.15 -3.44
CA LEU A 3 -6.89 -8.17 -3.19
C LEU A 3 -6.16 -7.84 -4.50
N ASN A 4 -6.00 -6.55 -4.75
CA ASN A 4 -5.18 -5.98 -5.80
C ASN A 4 -3.94 -5.34 -5.15
N PRO A 5 -2.77 -6.02 -5.21
CA PRO A 5 -1.54 -5.51 -4.61
C PRO A 5 -1.08 -4.17 -5.20
N ASP A 6 -1.35 -3.92 -6.48
CA ASP A 6 -0.99 -2.66 -7.14
C ASP A 6 -1.84 -1.51 -6.59
N CYS A 7 -3.14 -1.72 -6.39
CA CYS A 7 -4.02 -0.73 -5.76
C CYS A 7 -3.58 -0.41 -4.32
N ILE A 8 -3.19 -1.42 -3.54
CA ILE A 8 -2.64 -1.22 -2.19
C ILE A 8 -1.39 -0.35 -2.23
N ARG A 9 -0.41 -0.68 -3.08
CA ARG A 9 0.84 0.10 -3.20
C ARG A 9 0.54 1.56 -3.57
N ASP A 10 -0.34 1.77 -4.54
CA ASP A 10 -0.70 3.11 -4.99
C ASP A 10 -1.44 3.91 -3.91
N ILE A 11 -2.30 3.27 -3.10
CA ILE A 11 -2.90 3.90 -1.91
C ILE A 11 -1.81 4.33 -0.93
N LEU A 12 -0.85 3.46 -0.60
CA LEU A 12 0.20 3.80 0.36
C LEU A 12 1.09 4.95 -0.13
N LEU A 13 1.44 4.97 -1.42
CA LEU A 13 2.16 6.08 -2.06
C LEU A 13 1.35 7.37 -1.98
N THR A 14 0.06 7.31 -2.32
CA THR A 14 -0.83 8.49 -2.30
C THR A 14 -0.99 9.04 -0.89
N VAL A 15 -1.15 8.17 0.12
CA VAL A 15 -1.21 8.59 1.53
C VAL A 15 0.08 9.30 1.89
N GLU A 16 1.25 8.70 1.66
CA GLU A 16 2.54 9.31 2.00
C GLU A 16 2.79 10.67 1.33
N GLU A 17 2.31 10.86 0.10
CA GLU A 17 2.45 12.13 -0.62
C GLU A 17 1.44 13.20 -0.16
N SER A 18 0.33 12.78 0.44
CA SER A 18 -0.82 13.64 0.76
C SER A 18 -1.05 13.85 2.26
N THR A 19 -0.24 13.23 3.12
CA THR A 19 -0.30 13.38 4.58
C THR A 19 0.97 13.97 5.14
N ASP A 20 0.81 14.80 6.16
CA ASP A 20 1.89 15.28 7.02
C ASP A 20 1.33 15.51 8.43
N PHE A 21 2.10 16.17 9.30
CA PHE A 21 1.65 16.43 10.67
C PHE A 21 0.35 17.23 10.76
N ASN A 22 0.01 18.04 9.74
CA ASN A 22 -1.12 18.96 9.75
C ASN A 22 -2.22 18.59 8.72
N SER A 23 -1.97 17.62 7.85
CA SER A 23 -2.84 17.28 6.72
C SER A 23 -3.16 15.79 6.68
N THR A 24 -4.38 15.49 6.21
CA THR A 24 -4.89 14.13 6.04
C THR A 24 -5.32 13.95 4.60
N MET A 25 -5.14 12.74 4.06
CA MET A 25 -5.61 12.40 2.72
C MET A 25 -7.13 12.18 2.75
N CYS A 26 -7.88 12.91 1.93
CA CYS A 26 -9.32 12.73 1.77
C CYS A 26 -9.62 12.03 0.44
N TYR A 27 -10.41 10.95 0.47
CA TYR A 27 -10.88 10.24 -0.73
C TYR A 27 -12.40 10.39 -0.83
N PRO A 28 -12.99 10.68 -2.02
CA PRO A 28 -12.43 10.56 -3.37
C PRO A 28 -11.95 11.87 -4.00
N ASP A 29 -11.07 12.63 -3.35
CA ASP A 29 -10.36 13.72 -4.03
C ASP A 29 -9.52 13.19 -5.21
N ASP A 30 -9.08 14.09 -6.09
CA ASP A 30 -8.41 13.73 -7.33
C ASP A 30 -6.94 13.34 -7.09
N TYR A 31 -6.63 12.04 -7.22
CA TYR A 31 -5.27 11.50 -7.13
C TYR A 31 -4.95 10.68 -8.38
N GLU A 32 -3.92 11.11 -9.11
CA GLU A 32 -3.53 10.51 -10.39
C GLU A 32 -3.28 8.99 -10.27
N LEU A 33 -2.57 8.55 -9.23
CA LEU A 33 -2.27 7.13 -8.99
C LEU A 33 -3.53 6.28 -8.77
N LEU A 34 -4.59 6.87 -8.24
CA LEU A 34 -5.83 6.18 -7.88
C LEU A 34 -6.89 6.26 -8.99
N SER A 35 -6.78 7.21 -9.91
CA SER A 35 -7.74 7.47 -11.00
C SER A 35 -7.96 6.27 -11.93
N LYS A 36 -7.00 5.33 -11.98
CA LYS A 36 -7.07 4.10 -12.79
C LYS A 36 -7.88 2.97 -12.14
N TYR A 37 -8.32 3.13 -10.89
CA TYR A 37 -9.13 2.16 -10.15
C TYR A 37 -10.56 2.67 -9.98
N SER A 38 -11.51 1.75 -9.83
CA SER A 38 -12.89 2.14 -9.49
C SER A 38 -12.99 2.62 -8.03
N ASN A 39 -13.93 3.52 -7.73
CA ASN A 39 -14.14 3.99 -6.35
C ASN A 39 -14.35 2.85 -5.35
N ASN A 40 -15.15 1.85 -5.73
CA ASN A 40 -15.39 0.68 -4.91
C ASN A 40 -14.11 -0.13 -4.64
N GLU A 41 -13.21 -0.21 -5.63
CA GLU A 41 -11.92 -0.88 -5.49
C GLU A 41 -11.00 -0.14 -4.53
N VAL A 42 -10.88 1.18 -4.67
CA VAL A 42 -10.03 1.99 -3.80
C VAL A 42 -10.52 1.93 -2.36
N LEU A 43 -11.82 2.18 -2.11
CA LEU A 43 -12.40 2.11 -0.77
C LEU A 43 -12.24 0.73 -0.14
N TYR A 44 -12.44 -0.34 -0.92
CA TYR A 44 -12.21 -1.69 -0.44
C TYR A 44 -10.76 -1.88 0.02
N HIS A 45 -9.77 -1.43 -0.76
CA HIS A 45 -8.36 -1.60 -0.41
C HIS A 45 -7.88 -0.64 0.68
N ILE A 46 -8.44 0.57 0.80
CA ILE A 46 -8.22 1.44 1.97
C ILE A 46 -8.66 0.69 3.24
N LYS A 47 -9.82 0.02 3.20
CA LYS A 47 -10.28 -0.79 4.34
C LYS A 47 -9.33 -1.94 4.65
N GLN A 48 -8.76 -2.59 3.64
CA GLN A 48 -7.77 -3.65 3.86
C GLN A 48 -6.46 -3.11 4.43
N CYS A 49 -6.03 -1.91 4.03
CA CYS A 49 -4.86 -1.23 4.61
C CYS A 49 -5.09 -0.89 6.09
N GLU A 50 -6.27 -0.39 6.44
CA GLU A 50 -6.66 -0.12 7.84
C GLU A 50 -6.63 -1.41 8.68
N LEU A 51 -7.28 -2.47 8.20
CA LEU A 51 -7.35 -3.75 8.91
C LEU A 51 -6.00 -4.49 9.00
N SER A 52 -5.03 -4.11 8.17
CA SER A 52 -3.67 -4.67 8.17
C SER A 52 -2.64 -3.76 8.84
N GLU A 53 -3.12 -2.70 9.53
CA GLU A 53 -2.30 -1.73 10.24
C GLU A 53 -1.24 -1.07 9.34
N LEU A 54 -1.52 -0.89 8.05
CA LEU A 54 -0.65 -0.18 7.11
C LEU A 54 -0.86 1.34 7.15
N VAL A 55 -2.05 1.76 7.57
CA VAL A 55 -2.41 3.15 7.83
C VAL A 55 -2.85 3.28 9.28
N THR A 56 -2.74 4.47 9.86
CA THR A 56 -3.03 4.71 11.29
C THR A 56 -4.52 4.66 11.59
N LYS A 57 -5.27 5.67 11.15
CA LYS A 57 -6.70 5.80 11.36
C LYS A 57 -7.37 6.16 10.05
N VAL A 58 -8.49 5.49 9.77
CA VAL A 58 -9.39 5.88 8.67
C VAL A 58 -10.72 6.36 9.26
N SER A 59 -11.08 7.60 8.95
CA SER A 59 -12.37 8.18 9.30
C SER A 59 -13.33 7.95 8.12
N TRP A 60 -14.29 7.05 8.28
CA TRP A 60 -15.27 6.71 7.24
C TRP A 60 -16.48 7.64 7.33
N PHE A 61 -16.91 8.16 6.18
CA PHE A 61 -18.04 9.09 6.08
C PHE A 61 -19.21 8.49 5.30
N ILE A 62 -20.36 9.15 5.38
CA ILE A 62 -21.52 8.87 4.52
C ILE A 62 -21.12 9.26 3.08
N ASP A 63 -21.70 8.59 2.08
CA ASP A 63 -21.43 8.82 0.64
C ASP A 63 -20.10 8.26 0.09
N SER A 64 -19.62 7.14 0.64
CA SER A 64 -18.45 6.43 0.08
C SER A 64 -17.17 7.29 0.07
N ALA A 65 -16.99 8.12 1.11
CA ALA A 65 -15.80 8.92 1.33
C ALA A 65 -15.09 8.52 2.62
N CYS A 66 -13.80 8.82 2.71
CA CYS A 66 -13.01 8.62 3.92
C CYS A 66 -11.82 9.57 4.01
N ALA A 67 -11.34 9.83 5.23
CA ALA A 67 -10.07 10.50 5.48
C ALA A 67 -9.08 9.53 6.11
N ILE A 68 -7.88 9.43 5.53
CA ILE A 68 -6.75 8.64 6.04
C ILE A 68 -5.80 9.61 6.72
N HIS A 69 -5.51 9.35 7.99
CA HIS A 69 -4.69 10.26 8.80
C HIS A 69 -3.21 10.22 8.43
N ASP A 70 -2.61 9.04 8.38
CA ASP A 70 -1.20 8.86 8.02
C ASP A 70 -0.90 7.39 7.75
N LEU A 71 0.28 7.11 7.18
CA LEU A 71 0.87 5.78 7.21
C LEU A 71 1.21 5.37 8.64
N SER A 72 1.07 4.08 8.95
CA SER A 72 1.63 3.54 10.19
C SER A 72 3.15 3.33 10.04
N PRO A 73 3.90 3.10 11.13
CA PRO A 73 5.30 2.69 11.03
C PRO A 73 5.50 1.44 10.17
N GLU A 74 4.57 0.50 10.25
CA GLU A 74 4.59 -0.72 9.45
C GLU A 74 4.23 -0.45 7.98
N GLY A 75 3.34 0.53 7.72
CA GLY A 75 3.06 1.07 6.40
C GLY A 75 4.30 1.67 5.74
N HIS A 76 5.01 2.56 6.45
CA HIS A 76 6.26 3.13 5.96
C HIS A 76 7.32 2.08 5.69
N LYS A 77 7.48 1.09 6.59
CA LYS A 77 8.44 0.00 6.39
C LYS A 77 8.10 -0.79 5.12
N PHE A 78 6.86 -1.25 4.99
CA PHE A 78 6.45 -2.03 3.83
C PHE A 78 6.59 -1.21 2.54
N LEU A 79 6.13 0.04 2.55
CA LEU A 79 6.22 0.94 1.40
C LEU A 79 7.68 1.21 1.01
N ALA A 80 8.58 1.41 1.97
CA ALA A 80 10.01 1.58 1.71
C ALA A 80 10.61 0.36 1.01
N ASP A 81 10.26 -0.86 1.45
CA ASP A 81 10.72 -2.10 0.82
C ASP A 81 10.22 -2.24 -0.64
N ILE A 82 9.01 -1.75 -0.96
CA ILE A 82 8.41 -1.87 -2.30
C ILE A 82 8.40 -0.56 -3.11
N ARG A 83 9.11 0.48 -2.65
CA ARG A 83 9.05 1.81 -3.29
C ARG A 83 9.56 1.77 -4.72
N SER A 84 10.70 1.12 -4.95
CA SER A 84 11.26 1.00 -6.31
C SER A 84 10.44 0.02 -7.14
N ASP A 85 10.20 0.36 -8.41
CA ASP A 85 9.51 -0.55 -9.33
C ASP A 85 10.28 -1.85 -9.53
N THR A 86 11.62 -1.81 -9.47
CA THR A 86 12.48 -3.00 -9.53
C THR A 86 12.17 -3.97 -8.39
N THR A 87 12.16 -3.48 -7.15
CA THR A 87 11.83 -4.32 -5.99
C THR A 87 10.38 -4.78 -6.04
N TRP A 88 9.45 -3.88 -6.36
CA TRP A 88 8.03 -4.21 -6.44
C TRP A 88 7.73 -5.31 -7.46
N ASN A 89 8.30 -5.20 -8.67
CA ASN A 89 8.11 -6.20 -9.71
C ASN A 89 8.68 -7.56 -9.30
N LYS A 90 9.85 -7.59 -8.65
CA LYS A 90 10.45 -8.83 -8.13
C LYS A 90 9.60 -9.45 -7.01
N THR A 91 9.07 -8.64 -6.10
CA THR A 91 8.13 -9.08 -5.06
C THR A 91 6.88 -9.72 -5.66
N LYS A 92 6.25 -9.07 -6.65
CA LYS A 92 5.09 -9.62 -7.35
C LYS A 92 5.42 -10.91 -8.10
N GLU A 93 6.59 -11.01 -8.72
CA GLU A 93 7.04 -12.22 -9.41
C GLU A 93 7.16 -13.41 -8.44
N ILE A 94 7.82 -13.21 -7.29
CA ILE A 94 7.97 -14.26 -6.27
C ILE A 94 6.61 -14.63 -5.67
N SER A 95 5.76 -13.65 -5.36
CA SER A 95 4.40 -13.88 -4.85
C SER A 95 3.59 -14.76 -5.79
N LYS A 96 3.65 -14.52 -7.11
CA LYS A 96 3.02 -15.36 -8.13
C LYS A 96 3.59 -16.78 -8.16
N LYS A 97 4.92 -16.94 -8.06
CA LYS A 97 5.58 -18.25 -8.04
C LYS A 97 5.21 -19.09 -6.82
N VAL A 98 5.12 -18.45 -5.64
CA VAL A 98 4.72 -19.09 -4.39
C VAL A 98 3.20 -19.34 -4.35
N GLY A 99 2.42 -18.62 -5.15
CA GLY A 99 0.96 -18.73 -5.17
C GLY A 99 0.28 -18.03 -3.99
N SER A 100 0.98 -17.11 -3.31
CA SER A 100 0.46 -16.36 -2.17
C SER A 100 0.62 -14.85 -2.38
N SER A 101 -0.51 -14.14 -2.35
CA SER A 101 -0.59 -12.69 -2.53
C SER A 101 -1.34 -12.01 -1.38
N SER A 102 -1.32 -12.60 -0.19
CA SER A 102 -1.79 -11.92 1.01
C SER A 102 -0.86 -10.74 1.34
N ILE A 103 -1.36 -9.75 2.07
CA ILE A 103 -0.54 -8.61 2.52
C ILE A 103 0.66 -9.09 3.35
N SER A 104 0.47 -10.09 4.22
CA SER A 104 1.55 -10.70 5.00
C SER A 104 2.62 -11.33 4.11
N ALA A 105 2.23 -12.13 3.12
CA ALA A 105 3.18 -12.75 2.20
C ALA A 105 3.93 -11.71 1.37
N LEU A 106 3.25 -10.66 0.90
CA LEU A 106 3.90 -9.58 0.15
C LEU A 106 4.93 -8.84 1.00
N LYS A 107 4.64 -8.58 2.27
CA LYS A 107 5.61 -7.99 3.23
C LYS A 107 6.83 -8.89 3.40
N GLU A 108 6.62 -10.17 3.72
CA GLU A 108 7.71 -11.14 3.92
C GLU A 108 8.59 -11.28 2.67
N ILE A 109 7.97 -11.38 1.50
CA ILE A 109 8.68 -11.47 0.23
C ILE A 109 9.47 -10.18 -0.02
N ALA A 110 8.88 -9.00 0.17
CA ALA A 110 9.57 -7.72 -0.04
C ALA A 110 10.80 -7.59 0.87
N THR A 111 10.66 -7.92 2.16
CA THR A 111 11.79 -7.97 3.09
C THR A 111 12.87 -8.97 2.64
N GLY A 112 12.47 -10.14 2.12
CA GLY A 112 13.39 -11.11 1.54
C GLY A 112 14.14 -10.56 0.30
N VAL A 113 13.45 -9.85 -0.59
CA VAL A 113 14.08 -9.21 -1.75
C VAL A 113 15.10 -8.16 -1.32
N ILE A 114 14.76 -7.30 -0.36
CA ILE A 114 15.68 -6.30 0.19
C ILE A 114 16.89 -6.97 0.85
N THR A 115 16.68 -8.05 1.60
CA THR A 115 17.76 -8.81 2.23
C THR A 115 18.76 -9.35 1.21
N GLU A 116 18.29 -9.89 0.09
CA GLU A 116 19.16 -10.37 -0.99
C GLU A 116 19.89 -9.22 -1.70
N LEU A 117 19.24 -8.06 -1.86
CA LEU A 117 19.90 -6.87 -2.42
C LEU A 117 21.02 -6.37 -1.50
N ILE A 118 20.82 -6.37 -0.17
CA ILE A 118 21.85 -6.01 0.80
C ILE A 118 23.05 -6.96 0.70
N LYS A 119 22.81 -8.28 0.64
CA LYS A 119 23.87 -9.28 0.48
C LYS A 119 24.67 -9.08 -0.81
N SER A 120 24.06 -8.56 -1.87
CA SER A 120 24.74 -8.32 -3.15
C SER A 120 25.67 -7.10 -3.16
N GLN A 121 25.69 -6.28 -2.10
CA GLN A 121 26.54 -5.08 -2.01
C GLN A 121 27.93 -5.36 -1.41
N PHE A 122 28.14 -6.54 -0.82
CA PHE A 122 29.39 -6.94 -0.16
C PHE A 122 29.82 -8.34 -0.62
#